data_AF-A0A5C1ABC4-F1
#
_entry.id   AF-A0A5C1ABC4-F1
#
_cell.length_a   1.000
_cell.length_b   1.000
_cell.length_c   1.000
_cell.angle_alpha   90.00
_cell.angle_beta   90.00
_cell.angle_gamma   90.00
#
_symmetry.space_group_name_H-M   'P 1'
#
loop_
_entity.id
_entity.type
_entity.pdbx_description
1 polymer ?
#
loop_
_entity_poly.entity_id
_entity_poly.type
_entity_poly.pdbx_seq_one_letter_code
_entity_poly.pdbx_strand_id
1 'polypeptide(L)'
;MKRTLALILAGGVLAAVYAAPVPPGGNNPVPDVSAPVAYKDLMLVLVTADGVAAVAFGDVDADGAEVAYRYRYQAADGKATEAGEGTLFERKVNGQYDPAGLKIKAGPIRVTWSKGGKDRGWVYYAPEVVQVQVANAQYFADGVHDLGNQKIEYKALDLSRYKRK
;
A
#
# COMPACT_ATOMS: atom_id res chain seq x y z
N MET A 1 47.03 -49.49 -2.47
CA MET A 1 46.52 -48.11 -2.58
C MET A 1 45.00 -48.15 -2.43
N LYS A 2 44.46 -47.74 -1.28
CA LYS A 2 43.01 -47.70 -1.01
C LYS A 2 42.51 -46.30 -1.36
N ARG A 3 41.59 -46.18 -2.33
CA ARG A 3 40.89 -44.93 -2.66
C ARG A 3 39.52 -44.95 -1.98
N THR A 4 39.32 -44.06 -1.01
CA THR A 4 38.05 -43.83 -0.32
C THR A 4 37.26 -42.78 -1.11
N LEU A 5 36.08 -43.14 -1.62
CA LEU A 5 35.12 -42.20 -2.18
C LEU A 5 34.20 -41.70 -1.05
N ALA A 6 34.15 -40.38 -0.85
CA ALA A 6 33.15 -39.74 0.01
C ALA A 6 31.97 -39.30 -0.84
N LEU A 7 30.78 -39.85 -0.56
CA LEU A 7 29.52 -39.49 -1.19
C LEU A 7 28.84 -38.43 -0.31
N ILE A 8 28.69 -37.20 -0.83
CA ILE A 8 27.94 -36.12 -0.18
C ILE A 8 26.49 -36.20 -0.67
N LEU A 9 25.57 -36.57 0.21
CA LEU A 9 24.12 -36.51 -0.02
C LEU A 9 23.63 -35.10 0.36
N ALA A 10 23.29 -34.30 -0.65
CA ALA A 10 22.57 -33.05 -0.47
C ALA A 10 21.07 -33.33 -0.30
N GLY A 11 20.58 -33.26 0.94
CA GLY A 11 19.15 -33.33 1.26
C GLY A 11 18.49 -31.96 1.01
N GLY A 12 17.74 -31.84 -0.08
CA GLY A 12 16.85 -30.71 -0.31
C GLY A 12 15.49 -30.95 0.35
N VAL A 13 15.13 -30.12 1.34
CA VAL A 13 13.78 -30.11 1.92
C VAL A 13 12.89 -29.25 1.03
N LEU A 14 11.97 -29.88 0.28
CA LEU A 14 10.85 -29.17 -0.33
C LEU A 14 9.82 -28.84 0.75
N ALA A 15 9.75 -27.57 1.14
CA ALA A 15 8.59 -27.06 1.89
C ALA A 15 7.43 -26.88 0.90
N ALA A 16 6.46 -27.80 0.93
CA ALA A 16 5.20 -27.63 0.23
C ALA A 16 4.42 -26.50 0.91
N VAL A 17 4.31 -25.35 0.23
CA VAL A 17 3.42 -24.26 0.64
C VAL A 17 1.99 -24.76 0.45
N TYR A 18 1.35 -25.18 1.53
CA TYR A 18 -0.08 -25.47 1.53
C TYR A 18 -0.84 -24.15 1.36
N ALA A 19 -1.25 -23.84 0.13
CA ALA A 19 -2.31 -22.88 -0.11
C ALA A 19 -3.63 -23.51 0.39
N ALA A 20 -4.22 -22.93 1.42
CA ALA A 20 -5.53 -23.38 1.90
C ALA A 20 -6.57 -23.23 0.76
N PRO A 21 -7.44 -24.25 0.53
CA PRO A 21 -8.49 -24.15 -0.47
C PRO A 21 -9.49 -23.06 -0.08
N VAL A 22 -9.71 -22.12 -1.00
CA VAL A 22 -10.75 -21.10 -0.86
C VAL A 22 -12.12 -21.80 -0.94
N PRO A 23 -13.00 -21.64 0.06
CA PRO A 23 -14.30 -22.32 0.06
C PRO A 23 -15.18 -21.84 -1.12
N PRO A 24 -15.90 -22.75 -1.80
CA PRO A 24 -16.76 -22.41 -2.93
C PRO A 24 -18.10 -21.89 -2.41
N GLY A 25 -18.13 -20.63 -1.98
CA GLY A 25 -19.36 -19.85 -1.80
C GLY A 25 -19.43 -18.81 -2.91
N GLY A 26 -20.55 -18.74 -3.63
CA GLY A 26 -20.75 -17.84 -4.78
C GLY A 26 -20.61 -16.36 -4.40
N ASN A 27 -19.38 -15.85 -4.48
CA ASN A 27 -19.08 -14.43 -4.36
C ASN A 27 -19.11 -13.82 -5.75
N ASN A 28 -20.25 -13.30 -6.18
CA ASN A 28 -20.16 -12.19 -7.13
C ASN A 28 -19.26 -11.15 -6.44
N PRO A 29 -18.12 -10.76 -7.03
CA PRO A 29 -17.27 -9.75 -6.43
C PRO A 29 -18.15 -8.53 -6.19
N VAL A 30 -18.24 -8.07 -4.93
CA VAL A 30 -18.86 -6.78 -4.66
C VAL A 30 -18.10 -5.77 -5.52
N PRO A 31 -18.77 -5.04 -6.42
CA PRO A 31 -18.06 -4.14 -7.31
C PRO A 31 -17.35 -3.09 -6.47
N ASP A 32 -16.05 -2.94 -6.71
CA ASP A 32 -15.26 -1.94 -5.99
C ASP A 32 -15.88 -0.55 -6.19
N VAL A 33 -16.01 0.19 -5.10
CA VAL A 33 -16.29 1.62 -5.17
C VAL A 33 -15.01 2.30 -5.64
N SER A 34 -15.17 3.31 -6.50
CA SER A 34 -14.05 4.14 -6.95
C SER A 34 -14.13 5.54 -6.34
N ALA A 35 -12.97 6.10 -5.99
CA ALA A 35 -12.85 7.47 -5.53
C ALA A 35 -11.65 8.16 -6.22
N PRO A 36 -11.81 9.41 -6.70
CA PRO A 36 -10.70 10.16 -7.26
C PRO A 36 -9.72 10.58 -6.16
N VAL A 37 -8.43 10.60 -6.48
CA VAL A 37 -7.37 11.04 -5.57
C VAL A 37 -6.47 12.05 -6.27
N ALA A 38 -6.23 13.19 -5.63
CA ALA A 38 -5.16 14.09 -6.03
C ALA A 38 -3.83 13.55 -5.50
N TYR A 39 -2.73 13.72 -6.24
CA TYR A 39 -1.41 13.32 -5.76
C TYR A 39 -0.79 14.39 -4.85
N LYS A 40 -1.03 15.66 -5.17
CA LYS A 40 -0.51 16.78 -4.40
C LYS A 40 -1.39 17.04 -3.17
N ASP A 41 -0.75 17.30 -2.03
CA ASP A 41 -1.35 17.75 -0.76
C ASP A 41 -2.39 16.81 -0.13
N LEU A 42 -2.63 15.63 -0.73
CA LEU A 42 -3.61 14.66 -0.28
C LEU A 42 -2.95 13.40 0.27
N MET A 43 -3.46 12.94 1.40
CA MET A 43 -3.13 11.67 2.03
C MET A 43 -4.40 10.85 2.21
N LEU A 44 -4.31 9.56 1.92
CA LEU A 44 -5.35 8.59 2.23
C LEU A 44 -5.12 8.01 3.62
N VAL A 45 -6.18 7.88 4.39
CA VAL A 45 -6.20 7.07 5.62
C VAL A 45 -7.07 5.85 5.35
N LEU A 46 -6.43 4.69 5.27
CA LEU A 46 -7.04 3.41 4.97
C LEU A 46 -7.26 2.65 6.29
N VAL A 47 -8.51 2.28 6.58
CA VAL A 47 -8.89 1.63 7.84
C VAL A 47 -9.52 0.27 7.57
N THR A 48 -8.93 -0.79 8.10
CA THR A 48 -9.44 -2.17 8.06
C THR A 48 -9.61 -2.73 9.47
N ALA A 49 -10.07 -3.98 9.58
CA ALA A 49 -10.06 -4.71 10.86
C ALA A 49 -8.63 -4.96 11.39
N ASP A 50 -7.66 -5.08 10.49
CA ASP A 50 -6.27 -5.40 10.86
C ASP A 50 -5.46 -4.17 11.28
N GLY A 51 -5.90 -2.96 10.94
CA GLY A 51 -5.22 -1.73 11.36
C GLY A 51 -5.54 -0.52 10.48
N VAL A 52 -4.65 0.47 10.58
CA VAL A 52 -4.79 1.76 9.91
C VAL A 52 -3.50 2.09 9.17
N ALA A 53 -3.60 2.56 7.93
CA ALA A 53 -2.47 3.11 7.19
C ALA A 53 -2.74 4.54 6.72
N ALA A 54 -1.73 5.41 6.85
CA ALA A 54 -1.64 6.67 6.11
C ALA A 54 -0.80 6.45 4.85
N VAL A 55 -1.29 6.93 3.71
CA VAL A 55 -0.61 6.85 2.40
C VAL A 55 -0.55 8.25 1.80
N ALA A 56 0.65 8.76 1.56
CA ALA A 56 0.86 10.01 0.85
C ALA A 56 1.51 9.73 -0.51
N PHE A 57 0.97 10.34 -1.55
CA PHE A 57 1.59 10.32 -2.88
C PHE A 57 2.80 11.25 -2.89
N GLY A 58 3.82 10.87 -3.65
CA GLY A 58 5.07 11.60 -3.82
C GLY A 58 5.21 12.13 -5.24
N ASP A 59 6.45 12.11 -5.72
CA ASP A 59 6.76 12.59 -7.06
C ASP A 59 6.07 11.77 -8.14
N VAL A 60 5.69 12.49 -9.19
CA VAL A 60 5.10 11.96 -10.40
C VAL A 60 6.10 12.20 -11.52
N ASP A 61 6.37 11.18 -12.33
CA ASP A 61 7.30 11.35 -13.46
C ASP A 61 6.77 12.37 -14.51
N ALA A 62 7.61 12.74 -15.46
CA ALA A 62 7.31 13.81 -16.41
C ALA A 62 5.99 13.57 -17.19
N ASP A 63 5.69 12.31 -17.48
CA ASP A 63 4.57 11.85 -18.30
C ASP A 63 3.36 11.39 -17.45
N GLY A 64 3.48 11.45 -16.12
CA GLY A 64 2.53 10.92 -15.16
C GLY A 64 2.30 9.41 -15.26
N ALA A 65 3.22 8.66 -15.85
CA ALA A 65 3.14 7.21 -16.01
C ALA A 65 3.47 6.48 -14.70
N GLU A 66 4.37 7.03 -13.89
CA GLU A 66 4.77 6.48 -12.60
C GLU A 66 4.51 7.48 -11.47
N VAL A 67 3.94 6.99 -10.37
CA VAL A 67 3.61 7.79 -9.19
C VAL A 67 4.23 7.13 -7.96
N ALA A 68 5.14 7.81 -7.29
CA ALA A 68 5.67 7.36 -6.01
C ALA A 68 4.62 7.50 -4.91
N TYR A 69 4.68 6.65 -3.90
CA TYR A 69 3.95 6.82 -2.66
C TYR A 69 4.77 6.33 -1.48
N ARG A 70 4.44 6.86 -0.30
CA ARG A 70 4.97 6.43 0.99
C ARG A 70 3.83 6.14 1.95
N TYR A 71 4.05 5.26 2.90
CA TYR A 71 3.06 4.90 3.88
C TYR A 71 3.61 4.73 5.29
N ARG A 72 2.72 4.87 6.26
CA ARG A 72 2.89 4.43 7.64
C ARG A 72 1.68 3.59 8.01
N TYR A 73 1.90 2.44 8.64
CA TYR A 73 0.87 1.51 9.09
C TYR A 73 1.01 1.27 10.58
N GLN A 74 -0.14 1.12 11.24
CA GLN A 74 -0.25 0.69 12.63
C GLN A 74 -1.29 -0.43 12.73
N ALA A 75 -0.91 -1.56 13.30
CA ALA A 75 -1.83 -2.67 13.56
C ALA A 75 -2.93 -2.29 14.55
N ALA A 76 -4.09 -2.93 14.41
CA ALA A 76 -5.25 -2.69 15.26
C ALA A 76 -4.92 -2.85 16.74
N ASP A 77 -4.15 -3.89 17.10
CA ASP A 77 -3.68 -4.16 18.46
C ASP A 77 -2.61 -3.16 18.97
N GLY A 78 -2.08 -2.31 18.07
CA GLY A 78 -1.05 -1.32 18.36
C GLY A 78 0.35 -1.89 18.59
N LYS A 79 0.56 -3.20 18.42
CA LYS A 79 1.84 -3.86 18.69
C LYS A 79 2.82 -3.79 17.53
N ALA A 80 2.31 -3.62 16.31
CA ALA A 80 3.12 -3.49 15.10
C ALA A 80 2.92 -2.13 14.45
N THR A 81 4.05 -1.53 14.07
CA THR A 81 4.10 -0.35 13.20
C THR A 81 5.04 -0.64 12.05
N GLU A 82 4.68 -0.17 10.85
CA GLU A 82 5.48 -0.34 9.64
C GLU A 82 5.48 0.97 8.86
N ALA A 83 6.57 1.23 8.14
CA ALA A 83 6.63 2.31 7.17
C ALA A 83 7.33 1.80 5.92
N GLY A 84 6.98 2.38 4.77
CA GLY A 84 7.59 1.98 3.51
C GLY A 84 7.18 2.87 2.37
N GLU A 85 7.64 2.49 1.19
CA GLU A 85 7.48 3.25 -0.04
C GLU A 85 7.12 2.31 -1.19
N GLY A 86 6.60 2.86 -2.28
CA GLY A 86 6.32 2.11 -3.50
C GLY A 86 6.08 3.02 -4.69
N THR A 87 5.95 2.39 -5.85
CA THR A 87 5.68 3.07 -7.12
C THR A 87 4.47 2.44 -7.79
N LEU A 88 3.56 3.29 -8.25
CA LEU A 88 2.36 2.91 -8.99
C LEU A 88 2.57 3.19 -10.47
N PHE A 89 2.11 2.28 -11.34
CA PHE A 89 2.23 2.41 -12.78
C PHE A 89 1.23 1.49 -13.51
N GLU A 90 0.78 1.92 -14.68
CA GLU A 90 -0.05 1.11 -15.58
C GLU A 90 0.78 0.62 -16.78
N ARG A 91 1.62 -0.39 -16.56
CA ARG A 91 2.44 -1.00 -17.61
C ARG A 91 1.78 -2.27 -18.12
N LYS A 92 1.80 -2.51 -19.43
CA LYS A 92 1.41 -3.81 -19.99
C LYS A 92 2.63 -4.69 -20.22
N VAL A 93 2.54 -5.94 -19.79
CA VAL A 93 3.49 -7.02 -20.05
C VAL A 93 2.73 -8.14 -20.74
N ASN A 94 3.15 -8.52 -21.94
CA ASN A 94 2.46 -9.53 -22.77
C ASN A 94 0.96 -9.24 -23.00
N GLY A 95 0.61 -7.96 -23.20
CA GLY A 95 -0.76 -7.52 -23.48
C GLY A 95 -1.67 -7.39 -22.26
N GLN A 96 -1.20 -7.78 -21.07
CA GLN A 96 -1.93 -7.65 -19.80
C GLN A 96 -1.28 -6.59 -18.90
N TYR A 97 -2.06 -5.94 -18.05
CA TYR A 97 -1.47 -5.01 -17.07
C TYR A 97 -0.63 -5.76 -16.03
N ASP A 98 0.52 -5.21 -15.70
CA ASP A 98 1.37 -5.68 -14.62
C ASP A 98 0.68 -5.41 -13.27
N PRO A 99 0.25 -6.45 -12.53
CA PRO A 99 -0.46 -6.26 -11.27
C PRO A 99 0.41 -5.66 -10.17
N ALA A 100 1.74 -5.63 -10.33
CA ALA A 100 2.65 -5.07 -9.32
C ALA A 100 2.50 -3.55 -9.18
N GLY A 101 2.26 -2.84 -10.29
CA GLY A 101 2.13 -1.37 -10.33
C GLY A 101 0.72 -0.85 -10.04
N LEU A 102 -0.29 -1.72 -9.97
CA LEU A 102 -1.69 -1.32 -9.81
C LEU A 102 -2.17 -1.28 -8.37
N LYS A 103 -1.32 -1.58 -7.38
CA LYS A 103 -1.76 -1.74 -5.99
C LYS A 103 -0.96 -0.87 -5.04
N ILE A 104 -1.66 -0.04 -4.27
CA ILE A 104 -1.11 0.56 -3.07
C ILE A 104 -1.00 -0.54 -2.01
N LYS A 105 0.20 -0.74 -1.49
CA LYS A 105 0.52 -1.70 -0.43
C LYS A 105 1.00 -0.95 0.80
N ALA A 106 0.23 -1.02 1.89
CA ALA A 106 0.58 -0.41 3.17
C ALA A 106 0.29 -1.40 4.32
N GLY A 107 1.32 -2.05 4.87
CA GLY A 107 1.16 -3.15 5.81
C GLY A 107 0.38 -4.33 5.20
N PRO A 108 -0.69 -4.84 5.82
CA PRO A 108 -1.59 -5.84 5.22
C PRO A 108 -2.64 -5.22 4.26
N ILE A 109 -2.81 -3.89 4.25
CA ILE A 109 -3.88 -3.22 3.51
C ILE A 109 -3.52 -3.09 2.02
N ARG A 110 -4.45 -3.46 1.13
CA ARG A 110 -4.29 -3.37 -0.33
C ARG A 110 -5.49 -2.66 -0.93
N VAL A 111 -5.24 -1.62 -1.74
CA VAL A 111 -6.25 -1.00 -2.59
C VAL A 111 -5.72 -0.91 -4.02
N THR A 112 -6.61 -1.04 -4.99
CA THR A 112 -6.24 -0.91 -6.41
C THR A 112 -6.20 0.57 -6.79
N TRP A 113 -5.29 0.92 -7.68
CA TRP A 113 -5.13 2.27 -8.21
C TRP A 113 -5.15 2.23 -9.74
N SER A 114 -5.64 3.31 -10.35
CA SER A 114 -5.49 3.56 -11.78
C SER A 114 -5.05 5.00 -12.05
N LYS A 115 -4.42 5.19 -13.20
CA LYS A 115 -3.99 6.51 -13.67
C LYS A 115 -5.21 7.30 -14.14
N GLY A 116 -5.40 8.50 -13.58
CA GLY A 116 -6.49 9.43 -13.95
C GLY A 116 -6.00 10.67 -14.70
N GLY A 117 -4.69 10.94 -14.68
CA GLY A 117 -4.06 12.13 -15.24
C GLY A 117 -2.66 12.33 -14.66
N LYS A 118 -2.07 13.50 -14.90
CA LYS A 118 -0.71 13.83 -14.41
C LYS A 118 -0.68 14.15 -12.91
N ASP A 119 -1.79 14.62 -12.35
CA ASP A 119 -1.90 15.12 -10.98
C ASP A 119 -2.96 14.39 -10.13
N ARG A 120 -3.58 13.35 -10.71
CA ARG A 120 -4.68 12.61 -10.08
C ARG A 120 -4.80 11.18 -10.60
N GLY A 121 -5.37 10.33 -9.74
CA GLY A 121 -5.71 8.95 -10.04
C GLY A 121 -7.07 8.57 -9.49
N TRP A 122 -7.34 7.27 -9.53
CA TRP A 122 -8.49 6.66 -8.87
C TRP A 122 -8.00 5.57 -7.94
N VAL A 123 -8.68 5.42 -6.79
CA VAL A 123 -8.53 4.24 -5.94
C VAL A 123 -9.83 3.43 -5.97
N TYR A 124 -9.69 2.11 -5.95
CA TYR A 124 -10.79 1.16 -5.97
C TYR A 124 -10.69 0.28 -4.71
N TYR A 125 -11.81 0.16 -4.01
CA TYR A 125 -11.89 -0.56 -2.75
C TYR A 125 -13.30 -1.10 -2.48
N ALA A 126 -13.37 -2.20 -1.73
CA ALA A 126 -14.61 -2.70 -1.16
C ALA A 126 -14.87 -2.01 0.19
N PRO A 127 -15.92 -1.17 0.34
CA PRO A 127 -16.16 -0.39 1.55
C PRO A 127 -16.44 -1.25 2.80
N GLU A 128 -16.87 -2.51 2.62
CA GLU A 128 -17.04 -3.49 3.69
C GLU A 128 -15.70 -3.89 4.31
N VAL A 129 -14.63 -3.88 3.51
CA VAL A 129 -13.27 -4.30 3.91
C VAL A 129 -12.42 -3.11 4.32
N VAL A 130 -12.43 -2.04 3.51
CA VAL A 130 -11.57 -0.86 3.68
C VAL A 130 -12.42 0.40 3.74
N GLN A 131 -12.28 1.17 4.82
CA GLN A 131 -12.77 2.55 4.85
C GLN A 131 -11.65 3.47 4.38
N VAL A 132 -11.98 4.39 3.46
CA VAL A 132 -11.05 5.39 2.93
C VAL A 132 -11.46 6.75 3.46
N GLN A 133 -10.53 7.44 4.12
CA GLN A 133 -10.68 8.83 4.53
C GLN A 133 -9.58 9.68 3.89
N VAL A 134 -9.84 10.98 3.78
CA VAL A 134 -8.91 11.93 3.17
C VAL A 134 -8.39 12.90 4.24
N ALA A 135 -7.09 13.14 4.21
CA ALA A 135 -6.41 14.12 5.06
C ALA A 135 -5.38 14.91 4.24
N ASN A 136 -4.85 15.99 4.81
CA ASN A 136 -3.80 16.75 4.15
C ASN A 136 -2.44 16.05 4.32
N ALA A 137 -1.68 15.91 3.23
CA ALA A 137 -0.39 15.22 3.19
C ALA A 137 0.70 15.87 4.05
N GLN A 138 0.57 17.15 4.42
CA GLN A 138 1.48 17.82 5.35
C GLN A 138 1.50 17.16 6.73
N TYR A 139 0.43 16.47 7.12
CA TYR A 139 0.36 15.70 8.37
C TYR A 139 0.87 14.26 8.21
N PHE A 140 1.54 13.92 7.10
CA PHE A 140 2.09 12.58 6.92
C PHE A 140 3.24 12.30 7.89
N ALA A 141 4.09 13.27 8.21
CA ALA A 141 5.19 13.13 9.15
C ALA A 141 5.32 14.42 9.97
N ASP A 142 6.06 14.37 11.08
CA ASP A 142 6.43 15.58 11.81
C ASP A 142 7.29 16.45 10.90
N GLY A 143 7.05 17.76 10.91
CA GLY A 143 7.76 18.68 10.04
C GLY A 143 7.57 20.14 10.46
N VAL A 144 8.47 20.99 9.98
CA VAL A 144 8.36 22.45 10.11
C VAL A 144 8.35 23.02 8.71
N HIS A 145 7.35 23.83 8.38
CA HIS A 145 7.26 24.52 7.10
C HIS A 145 7.38 26.02 7.31
N ASP A 146 8.13 26.67 6.43
CA ASP A 146 8.23 28.12 6.37
C ASP A 146 7.04 28.67 5.57
N LEU A 147 6.23 29.51 6.21
CA LEU A 147 5.15 30.27 5.59
C LEU A 147 5.51 31.76 5.66
N GLY A 148 6.27 32.23 4.66
CA GLY A 148 6.87 33.56 4.67
C GLY A 148 7.89 33.69 5.80
N ASN A 149 7.63 34.56 6.77
CA ASN A 149 8.49 34.78 7.95
C ASN A 149 8.07 33.93 9.16
N GLN A 150 7.06 33.08 9.03
CA GLN A 150 6.56 32.22 10.11
C GLN A 150 7.00 30.78 9.91
N LYS A 151 7.28 30.10 11.02
CA LYS A 151 7.52 28.64 11.06
C LYS A 151 6.30 27.96 11.65
N ILE A 152 5.69 27.07 10.89
CA ILE A 152 4.54 26.28 11.34
C ILE A 152 5.02 24.85 11.54
N GLU A 153 4.85 24.35 12.76
CA GLU A 153 5.11 22.96 13.09
C GLU A 153 3.86 22.11 12.79
N TYR A 154 4.05 21.05 12.03
CA TYR A 154 3.05 20.03 11.75
C TYR A 154 3.42 18.77 12.50
N LYS A 155 2.43 18.19 13.18
CA LYS A 155 2.56 16.88 13.81
C LYS A 155 1.97 15.81 12.90
N ALA A 156 2.64 14.68 12.83
CA ALA A 156 2.17 13.52 12.11
C ALA A 156 0.78 13.13 12.61
N LEU A 157 -0.10 12.78 11.68
CA LEU A 157 -1.44 12.31 12.00
C LEU A 157 -1.34 11.05 12.88
N ASP A 158 -2.04 11.10 14.00
CA ASP A 158 -2.16 9.99 14.96
C ASP A 158 -3.15 8.95 14.43
N LEU A 159 -2.61 7.84 13.90
CA LEU A 159 -3.40 6.76 13.30
C LEU A 159 -4.29 6.03 14.31
N SER A 160 -3.97 6.09 15.61
CA SER A 160 -4.76 5.42 16.64
C SER A 160 -6.20 5.95 16.73
N ARG A 161 -6.41 7.21 16.34
CA ARG A 161 -7.73 7.88 16.30
C ARG A 161 -8.69 7.29 15.28
N TYR A 162 -8.18 6.54 14.31
CA TYR A 162 -8.94 5.97 13.20
C TYR A 162 -9.22 4.48 13.36
N LYS A 163 -8.70 3.84 14.41
CA LYS A 163 -8.95 2.42 14.68
C LYS A 163 -10.45 2.19 14.89
N ARG A 164 -10.98 1.12 14.29
CA ARG A 164 -12.34 0.68 14.57
C ARG A 164 -12.41 0.26 16.04
N LYS A 165 -13.46 0.72 16.74
CA LYS A 165 -13.73 0.36 18.12
C LYS A 165 -14.33 -1.03 18.21
#